data_AF-A0AAW7E8U2-F1
#
_entry.id   AF-A0AAW7E8U2-F1
#
_cell.length_a   1.000
_cell.length_b   1.000
_cell.length_c   1.000
_cell.angle_alpha   90.00
_cell.angle_beta   90.00
_cell.angle_gamma   90.00
#
_symmetry.space_group_name_H-M   'P 1'
#
loop_
_entity.id
_entity.type
_entity.pdbx_description
1 polymer ?
#
loop_
_entity_poly.entity_id
_entity_poly.type
_entity_poly.pdbx_seq_one_letter_code
_entity_poly.pdbx_strand_id
1 'polypeptide(L)'
;MKKLLQLVYLFFQKLLGKSLKSTPSSFSTTLNSHTVSYCTHLIPSLKDSHQKLIKVYKQIEKSLKSKQYEEVASLINILNTDLQHHITQEDMNFYSYLEQQFSNQPDYLDFVKMYKEDMHHISQQLITFIKKWQNETVSDTNVALFQKEYLVIGQVLTQRISGKEDQLYPLYQPSF
;
A
#
# COMPACT_ATOMS: atom_id res chain seq x y z
N MET A 1 -10.85 3.18 20.62
CA MET A 1 -9.95 2.85 19.49
C MET A 1 -9.57 1.36 19.40
N LYS A 2 -9.64 0.56 20.48
CA LYS A 2 -9.34 -0.89 20.47
C LYS A 2 -10.40 -1.81 19.79
N LYS A 3 -11.65 -1.36 19.65
CA LYS A 3 -12.76 -2.19 19.10
C LYS A 3 -12.75 -2.34 17.57
N LEU A 4 -12.14 -1.42 16.83
CA LEU A 4 -12.10 -1.47 15.36
C LEU A 4 -11.01 -2.42 14.84
N LEU A 5 -9.86 -2.47 15.51
CA LEU A 5 -8.80 -3.47 15.23
C LEU A 5 -9.26 -4.90 15.54
N GLN A 6 -10.14 -5.08 16.55
CA GLN A 6 -10.63 -6.41 16.94
C GLN A 6 -11.57 -7.02 15.88
N LEU A 7 -12.33 -6.19 15.16
CA LEU A 7 -13.23 -6.65 14.10
C LEU A 7 -12.45 -7.19 12.87
N VAL A 8 -11.31 -6.58 12.57
CA VAL A 8 -10.41 -7.02 11.49
C VAL A 8 -9.66 -8.30 11.91
N TYR A 9 -9.21 -8.37 13.16
CA TYR A 9 -8.51 -9.54 13.71
C TYR A 9 -9.38 -10.82 13.72
N LEU A 10 -10.66 -10.71 14.08
CA LEU A 10 -11.56 -11.87 14.17
C LEU A 10 -11.99 -12.44 12.81
N PHE A 11 -11.86 -11.68 11.72
CA PHE A 11 -12.12 -12.19 10.37
C PHE A 11 -10.97 -13.09 9.86
N PHE A 12 -9.74 -12.85 10.34
CA PHE A 12 -8.52 -13.50 9.83
C PHE A 12 -8.17 -14.87 10.42
N GLN A 13 -8.77 -15.28 11.55
CA GLN A 13 -8.52 -16.62 12.11
C GLN A 13 -9.12 -17.77 11.28
N LYS A 14 -9.95 -17.47 10.28
CA LYS A 14 -10.67 -18.50 9.50
C LYS A 14 -10.09 -18.79 8.11
N LEU A 15 -9.08 -18.05 7.64
CA LEU A 15 -8.65 -18.11 6.23
C LEU A 15 -7.17 -18.40 5.98
N LEU A 16 -6.32 -18.44 7.02
CA LEU A 16 -4.89 -18.73 6.86
C LEU A 16 -4.62 -20.23 6.94
N GLY A 17 -4.98 -20.91 5.85
CA GLY A 17 -4.66 -22.30 5.63
C GLY A 17 -4.38 -22.57 4.17
N LYS A 18 -3.26 -22.04 3.64
CA LYS A 18 -2.36 -22.70 2.67
C LYS A 18 -1.27 -21.76 2.15
N SER A 19 -0.05 -22.27 2.23
CA SER A 19 1.21 -21.70 1.72
C SER A 19 1.26 -21.69 0.19
N LEU A 20 1.84 -20.64 -0.38
CA LEU A 20 2.27 -20.59 -1.78
C LEU A 20 3.78 -20.34 -1.84
N LYS A 21 4.48 -21.21 -2.58
CA LYS A 21 5.91 -21.11 -2.94
C LYS A 21 6.06 -20.14 -4.11
N SER A 22 7.03 -19.24 -4.06
CA SER A 22 7.43 -18.37 -5.18
C SER A 22 8.84 -18.71 -5.68
N THR A 23 9.01 -18.61 -7.00
CA THR A 23 10.26 -18.76 -7.77
C THR A 23 10.86 -17.36 -8.03
N PRO A 24 12.19 -17.17 -8.12
CA PRO A 24 12.78 -15.84 -8.21
C PRO A 24 12.88 -15.36 -9.66
N SER A 25 12.59 -14.07 -9.88
CA SER A 25 12.90 -13.34 -11.11
C SER A 25 13.87 -12.21 -10.78
N SER A 26 15.05 -12.25 -11.40
CA SER A 26 16.14 -11.30 -11.17
C SER A 26 15.94 -10.03 -11.99
N PHE A 27 15.87 -8.88 -11.32
CA PHE A 27 16.14 -7.58 -11.94
C PHE A 27 17.29 -6.91 -11.21
N SER A 28 18.39 -6.67 -11.93
CA SER A 28 19.52 -5.87 -11.46
C SER A 28 19.34 -4.44 -11.95
N THR A 29 19.41 -3.48 -11.04
CA THR A 29 19.57 -2.06 -11.38
C THR A 29 20.72 -1.49 -10.55
N THR A 30 21.70 -0.92 -11.24
CA THR A 30 22.89 -0.27 -10.70
C THR A 30 22.53 0.95 -9.84
N LEU A 31 22.84 0.89 -8.54
CA LEU A 31 22.58 1.95 -7.56
C LEU A 31 23.68 3.03 -7.60
N ASN A 32 23.25 4.28 -7.81
CA ASN A 32 24.02 5.49 -7.50
C ASN A 32 24.22 5.58 -5.97
N SER A 33 25.41 5.95 -5.52
CA SER A 33 25.87 5.88 -4.12
C SER A 33 25.30 6.97 -3.20
N HIS A 34 23.97 7.12 -3.13
CA HIS A 34 23.34 7.90 -2.07
C HIS A 34 23.06 6.98 -0.88
N THR A 35 23.84 7.13 0.19
CA THR A 35 23.55 6.47 1.46
C THR A 35 22.32 7.09 2.10
N VAL A 36 21.32 6.28 2.43
CA VAL A 36 20.10 6.72 3.12
C VAL A 36 20.33 6.63 4.63
N SER A 37 20.10 7.73 5.34
CA SER A 37 20.24 7.80 6.79
C SER A 37 18.94 7.45 7.50
N TYR A 38 19.06 6.89 8.71
CA TYR A 38 17.91 6.67 9.59
C TYR A 38 17.17 7.99 9.90
N CYS A 39 15.84 7.96 9.84
CA CYS A 39 14.97 9.09 10.14
C CYS A 39 13.87 8.66 11.10
N THR A 40 13.91 9.17 12.34
CA THR A 40 12.96 8.86 13.41
C THR A 40 11.50 9.16 13.04
N HIS A 41 11.27 10.11 12.13
CA HIS A 41 9.93 10.52 11.72
C HIS A 41 9.38 9.77 10.51
N LEU A 42 10.15 8.88 9.88
CA LEU A 42 9.73 8.18 8.65
C LEU A 42 8.55 7.24 8.91
N ILE A 43 8.62 6.37 9.92
CA ILE A 43 7.50 5.45 10.21
C ILE A 43 6.22 6.22 10.60
N PRO A 44 6.27 7.23 11.50
CA PRO A 44 5.12 8.09 11.75
C PRO A 44 4.53 8.72 10.48
N SER A 45 5.36 9.28 9.59
CA SER A 45 4.85 9.94 8.37
C SER A 45 4.21 8.96 7.38
N LEU A 46 4.75 7.74 7.25
CA LEU A 46 4.15 6.69 6.41
C LEU A 46 2.81 6.23 6.99
N LYS A 47 2.67 6.12 8.31
CA LYS A 47 1.39 5.81 8.96
C LYS A 47 0.37 6.93 8.78
N ASP A 48 0.79 8.19 8.86
CA ASP A 48 -0.09 9.33 8.57
C ASP A 48 -0.57 9.31 7.12
N SER A 49 0.31 8.95 6.19
CA SER A 49 -0.03 8.73 4.78
C SER A 49 -1.06 7.60 4.61
N HIS A 50 -0.92 6.47 5.31
CA HIS A 50 -1.95 5.42 5.34
C HIS A 50 -3.32 5.95 5.79
N GLN A 51 -3.36 6.79 6.84
CA GLN A 51 -4.62 7.37 7.32
C GLN A 51 -5.25 8.31 6.28
N LYS A 52 -4.44 9.07 5.52
CA LYS A 52 -4.93 9.89 4.40
C LYS A 52 -5.56 9.04 3.31
N LEU A 53 -4.89 7.96 2.88
CA LEU A 53 -5.43 7.02 1.89
C LEU A 53 -6.77 6.42 2.35
N ILE A 54 -6.85 5.97 3.60
CA ILE A 54 -8.10 5.43 4.19
C ILE A 54 -9.20 6.48 4.23
N LYS A 55 -8.86 7.74 4.54
CA LYS A 55 -9.82 8.84 4.60
C LYS A 55 -10.39 9.13 3.21
N VAL A 56 -9.55 9.24 2.19
CA VAL A 56 -9.98 9.48 0.80
C VAL A 56 -10.83 8.30 0.30
N TYR A 57 -10.42 7.06 0.61
CA TYR A 57 -11.23 5.88 0.34
C TYR A 57 -12.64 6.06 0.91
N LYS A 58 -12.80 6.29 2.23
CA LYS A 58 -14.13 6.50 2.85
C LYS A 58 -14.93 7.66 2.26
N GLN A 59 -14.27 8.72 1.81
CA GLN A 59 -14.95 9.84 1.15
C GLN A 59 -15.54 9.41 -0.20
N ILE A 60 -14.82 8.60 -0.99
CA ILE A 60 -15.34 8.03 -2.25
C ILE A 60 -16.62 7.22 -1.98
N GLU A 61 -16.61 6.37 -0.95
CA GLU A 61 -17.79 5.59 -0.57
C GLU A 61 -18.99 6.49 -0.23
N LYS A 62 -18.77 7.59 0.50
CA LYS A 62 -19.80 8.57 0.82
C LYS A 62 -20.36 9.25 -0.44
N SER A 63 -19.49 9.67 -1.35
CA SER A 63 -19.88 10.33 -2.60
C SER A 63 -20.65 9.39 -3.53
N LEU A 64 -20.27 8.10 -3.60
CA LEU A 64 -21.03 7.07 -4.31
C LEU A 64 -22.45 6.93 -3.76
N LYS A 65 -22.61 6.84 -2.44
CA LYS A 65 -23.94 6.70 -1.79
C LYS A 65 -24.85 7.88 -2.06
N SER A 66 -24.27 9.08 -2.17
CA SER A 66 -24.98 10.33 -2.49
C SER A 66 -25.08 10.59 -4.00
N LYS A 67 -24.62 9.67 -4.87
CA LYS A 67 -24.56 9.84 -6.33
C LYS A 67 -23.81 11.09 -6.81
N GLN A 68 -22.84 11.55 -6.02
CA GLN A 68 -21.98 12.69 -6.35
C GLN A 68 -20.81 12.21 -7.22
N TYR A 69 -21.08 11.85 -8.47
CA TYR A 69 -20.10 11.17 -9.32
C TYR A 69 -18.92 12.07 -9.74
N GLU A 70 -19.14 13.37 -9.92
CA GLU A 70 -18.04 14.34 -10.15
C GLU A 70 -17.06 14.37 -8.97
N GLU A 71 -17.60 14.33 -7.74
CA GLU A 71 -16.79 14.26 -6.53
C GLU A 71 -16.03 12.92 -6.44
N VAL A 72 -16.62 11.81 -6.90
CA VAL A 72 -15.91 10.53 -6.99
C VAL A 72 -14.69 10.65 -7.92
N ALA A 73 -14.84 11.27 -9.09
CA ALA A 73 -13.72 11.48 -10.01
C ALA A 73 -12.62 12.36 -9.40
N SER A 74 -13.00 13.45 -8.72
CA SER A 74 -12.07 14.31 -7.97
C SER A 74 -11.30 13.53 -6.91
N LEU A 75 -12.00 12.75 -6.09
CA LEU A 75 -11.41 11.95 -5.03
C LEU A 75 -10.51 10.82 -5.55
N ILE A 76 -10.79 10.24 -6.73
CA ILE A 76 -9.90 9.26 -7.38
C ILE A 76 -8.55 9.92 -7.76
N ASN A 77 -8.57 11.17 -8.22
CA ASN A 77 -7.32 11.91 -8.51
C ASN A 77 -6.52 12.21 -7.24
N ILE A 78 -7.22 12.55 -6.14
CA ILE A 78 -6.58 12.73 -4.83
C ILE A 78 -5.98 11.41 -4.35
N LEU A 79 -6.73 10.30 -4.44
CA LEU A 79 -6.24 8.97 -4.07
C LEU A 79 -5.00 8.57 -4.87
N ASN A 80 -4.97 8.87 -6.18
CA ASN A 80 -3.80 8.63 -7.01
C ASN A 80 -2.58 9.41 -6.50
N THR A 81 -2.75 10.71 -6.27
CA THR A 81 -1.66 11.59 -5.85
C THR A 81 -1.09 11.16 -4.51
N ASP A 82 -1.95 10.91 -3.53
CA ASP A 82 -1.56 10.43 -2.20
C ASP A 82 -0.86 9.06 -2.28
N LEU A 83 -1.36 8.15 -3.13
CA LEU A 83 -0.77 6.82 -3.30
C LEU A 83 0.61 6.89 -3.95
N GLN A 84 0.79 7.71 -4.99
CA GLN A 84 2.10 7.87 -5.65
C GLN A 84 3.12 8.50 -4.70
N HIS A 85 2.71 9.53 -3.95
CA HIS A 85 3.56 10.13 -2.93
C HIS A 85 3.97 9.11 -1.86
N HIS A 86 3.01 8.31 -1.38
CA HIS A 86 3.24 7.24 -0.41
C HIS A 86 4.27 6.21 -0.92
N ILE A 87 4.04 5.66 -2.12
CA ILE A 87 4.94 4.67 -2.73
C ILE A 87 6.34 5.24 -2.91
N THR A 88 6.45 6.49 -3.37
CA THR A 88 7.75 7.14 -3.59
C THR A 88 8.53 7.29 -2.28
N GLN A 89 7.87 7.69 -1.18
CA GLN A 89 8.51 7.78 0.13
C GLN A 89 8.98 6.41 0.62
N GLU A 90 8.23 5.35 0.35
CA GLU A 90 8.65 3.99 0.70
C GLU A 90 9.87 3.54 -0.10
N ASP A 91 9.86 3.74 -1.41
CA ASP A 91 10.95 3.28 -2.28
C ASP A 91 12.25 4.03 -1.99
N MET A 92 12.18 5.36 -1.94
CA MET A 92 13.37 6.21 -1.81
C MET A 92 13.95 6.20 -0.39
N ASN A 93 13.11 6.10 0.64
CA ASN A 93 13.57 6.24 2.02
C ASN A 93 13.52 4.92 2.78
N PHE A 94 12.37 4.25 2.79
CA PHE A 94 12.17 3.09 3.67
C PHE A 94 12.90 1.84 3.17
N TYR A 95 12.60 1.39 1.95
CA TYR A 95 13.24 0.21 1.37
C TYR A 95 14.72 0.43 1.12
N SER A 96 15.10 1.60 0.59
CA SER A 96 16.52 1.94 0.38
C SER A 96 17.33 1.89 1.67
N TYR A 97 16.77 2.37 2.79
CA TYR A 97 17.40 2.25 4.11
C TYR A 97 17.53 0.79 4.58
N LEU A 98 16.45 0.00 4.50
CA LEU A 98 16.49 -1.41 4.93
C LEU A 98 17.46 -2.24 4.08
N GLU A 99 17.47 -2.04 2.76
CA GLU A 99 18.40 -2.71 1.85
C GLU A 99 19.86 -2.35 2.18
N GLN A 100 20.15 -1.09 2.53
CA GLN A 100 21.47 -0.66 3.00
C GLN A 100 21.83 -1.30 4.34
N GLN A 101 20.92 -1.25 5.32
CA GLN A 101 21.13 -1.79 6.68
C GLN A 101 21.42 -3.29 6.66
N PHE A 102 20.71 -4.05 5.82
CA PHE A 102 20.86 -5.50 5.72
C PHE A 102 21.80 -5.96 4.59
N SER A 103 22.58 -5.04 3.99
CA SER A 103 23.50 -5.36 2.88
C SER A 103 24.48 -6.50 3.18
N ASN A 104 24.88 -6.67 4.43
CA ASN A 104 25.77 -7.75 4.89
C ASN A 104 25.03 -8.93 5.55
N GLN A 105 23.70 -8.98 5.46
CA GLN A 105 22.84 -10.00 6.04
C GLN A 105 21.90 -10.58 4.96
N PRO A 106 22.40 -11.51 4.11
CA PRO A 106 21.69 -11.96 2.91
C PRO A 106 20.24 -12.40 3.14
N ASP A 107 19.97 -13.17 4.19
CA ASP A 107 18.61 -13.65 4.49
C ASP A 107 17.62 -12.50 4.77
N TYR A 108 18.06 -11.48 5.51
CA TYR A 108 17.24 -10.29 5.79
C TYR A 108 17.09 -9.41 4.54
N LEU A 109 18.14 -9.29 3.73
CA LEU A 109 18.09 -8.53 2.48
C LEU A 109 17.11 -9.17 1.49
N ASP A 110 17.14 -10.49 1.34
CA ASP A 110 16.24 -11.23 0.46
C ASP A 110 14.79 -11.13 0.95
N PHE A 111 14.57 -11.20 2.27
CA PHE A 111 13.25 -10.95 2.86
C PHE A 111 12.72 -9.55 2.52
N VAL A 112 13.53 -8.50 2.69
CA VAL A 112 13.14 -7.11 2.38
C VAL A 112 12.81 -6.96 0.89
N LYS A 113 13.63 -7.51 0.00
CA LYS A 113 13.42 -7.44 -1.46
C LYS A 113 12.15 -8.19 -1.90
N MET A 114 11.95 -9.39 -1.39
CA MET A 114 10.74 -10.18 -1.65
C MET A 114 9.50 -9.40 -1.21
N TYR A 115 9.52 -8.83 -0.01
CA TYR A 115 8.38 -8.09 0.52
C TYR A 115 8.11 -6.80 -0.28
N LYS A 116 9.17 -6.10 -0.70
CA LYS A 116 9.06 -4.94 -1.60
C LYS A 116 8.37 -5.31 -2.90
N GLU A 117 8.76 -6.41 -3.52
CA GLU A 117 8.13 -6.92 -4.76
C GLU A 117 6.66 -7.26 -4.55
N ASP A 118 6.31 -7.96 -3.47
CA ASP A 118 4.92 -8.25 -3.11
C ASP A 118 4.10 -6.97 -2.95
N MET A 119 4.68 -5.96 -2.29
CA MET A 119 4.05 -4.65 -2.15
C MET A 119 3.90 -3.95 -3.49
N HIS A 120 4.87 -4.02 -4.41
CA HIS A 120 4.71 -3.47 -5.76
C HIS A 120 3.58 -4.16 -6.51
N HIS A 121 3.48 -5.49 -6.46
CA HIS A 121 2.40 -6.24 -7.10
C HIS A 121 1.02 -5.83 -6.57
N ILE A 122 0.87 -5.70 -5.25
CA ILE A 122 -0.37 -5.20 -4.62
C ILE A 122 -0.68 -3.77 -5.06
N SER A 123 0.33 -2.89 -5.16
CA SER A 123 0.14 -1.51 -5.65
C SER A 123 -0.36 -1.46 -7.10
N GLN A 124 0.08 -2.39 -7.97
CA GLN A 124 -0.37 -2.38 -9.36
C GLN A 124 -1.88 -2.56 -9.49
N GLN A 125 -2.50 -3.35 -8.62
CA GLN A 125 -3.96 -3.52 -8.64
C GLN A 125 -4.69 -2.21 -8.29
N LEU A 126 -4.21 -1.46 -7.29
CA LEU A 126 -4.72 -0.12 -6.95
C LEU A 126 -4.55 0.86 -8.12
N ILE A 127 -3.34 0.88 -8.70
CA ILE A 127 -3.00 1.81 -9.80
C ILE A 127 -3.86 1.52 -11.03
N THR A 128 -4.08 0.25 -11.38
CA THR A 128 -4.95 -0.12 -12.50
C THR A 128 -6.38 0.34 -12.29
N PHE A 129 -6.94 0.14 -11.09
CA PHE A 129 -8.28 0.65 -10.77
C PHE A 129 -8.36 2.18 -10.88
N ILE A 130 -7.40 2.88 -10.29
CA ILE A 130 -7.34 4.35 -10.32
C ILE A 130 -7.28 4.83 -11.77
N LYS A 131 -6.35 4.31 -12.57
CA LYS A 131 -6.19 4.73 -13.98
C LYS A 131 -7.44 4.47 -14.80
N LYS A 132 -8.12 3.34 -14.59
CA LYS A 132 -9.39 3.04 -15.26
C LYS A 132 -10.41 4.14 -14.98
N TRP A 133 -10.67 4.43 -13.71
CA TRP A 133 -11.71 5.39 -13.29
C TRP A 133 -11.29 6.86 -13.33
N GLN A 134 -10.03 7.15 -13.70
CA GLN A 134 -9.61 8.47 -14.19
C GLN A 134 -9.98 8.67 -15.67
N ASN A 135 -10.01 7.60 -16.46
CA ASN A 135 -10.34 7.64 -17.88
C ASN A 135 -11.82 7.37 -18.16
N GLU A 136 -12.52 6.72 -17.23
CA GLU A 136 -13.94 6.42 -17.29
C GLU A 136 -14.72 7.27 -16.27
N THR A 137 -15.75 7.97 -16.71
CA THR A 137 -16.64 8.71 -15.81
C THR A 137 -17.63 7.77 -15.12
N VAL A 138 -17.66 7.81 -13.78
CA VAL A 138 -18.69 7.10 -13.00
C VAL A 138 -20.05 7.73 -13.26
N SER A 139 -21.07 6.90 -13.46
CA SER A 139 -22.45 7.33 -13.70
C SER A 139 -23.43 6.24 -13.25
N ASP A 140 -24.73 6.53 -13.30
CA ASP A 140 -25.76 5.54 -12.94
C ASP A 140 -25.69 4.26 -13.80
N THR A 141 -25.11 4.31 -15.01
CA THR A 141 -25.03 3.14 -15.91
C THR A 141 -23.91 2.17 -15.51
N ASN A 142 -22.85 2.64 -14.86
CA ASN A 142 -21.66 1.84 -14.54
C ASN A 142 -21.32 1.80 -13.04
N VAL A 143 -22.08 2.48 -12.18
CA VAL A 143 -21.83 2.57 -10.73
C VAL A 143 -21.77 1.18 -10.05
N ALA A 144 -22.56 0.21 -10.50
CA ALA A 144 -22.52 -1.15 -9.96
C ALA A 144 -21.19 -1.85 -10.24
N LEU A 145 -20.60 -1.63 -11.43
CA LEU A 145 -19.27 -2.14 -11.78
C LEU A 145 -18.20 -1.43 -10.94
N PHE A 146 -18.28 -0.10 -10.84
CA PHE A 146 -17.38 0.68 -9.98
C PHE A 146 -17.38 0.13 -8.56
N GLN A 147 -18.56 -0.03 -7.94
CA GLN A 147 -18.69 -0.48 -6.56
C GLN A 147 -18.08 -1.87 -6.34
N LYS A 148 -18.30 -2.80 -7.29
CA LYS A 148 -17.70 -4.13 -7.23
C LYS A 148 -16.18 -4.07 -7.20
N GLU A 149 -15.57 -3.30 -8.11
CA GLU A 149 -14.11 -3.15 -8.18
C GLU A 149 -13.57 -2.40 -6.96
N TYR A 150 -14.27 -1.36 -6.52
CA TYR A 150 -13.92 -0.53 -5.37
C TYR A 150 -13.89 -1.31 -4.04
N LEU A 151 -14.75 -2.32 -3.87
CA LEU A 151 -14.69 -3.23 -2.73
C LEU A 151 -13.41 -4.08 -2.73
N VAL A 152 -12.99 -4.58 -3.90
CA VAL A 152 -11.74 -5.33 -4.04
C VAL A 152 -10.56 -4.44 -3.66
N ILE A 153 -10.55 -3.19 -4.12
CA ILE A 153 -9.48 -2.24 -3.80
C ILE A 153 -9.36 -1.95 -2.30
N GLY A 154 -10.48 -1.92 -1.56
CA GLY A 154 -10.43 -1.80 -0.09
C GLY A 154 -9.67 -2.93 0.58
N GLN A 155 -9.81 -4.16 0.07
CA GLN A 155 -9.09 -5.33 0.57
C GLN A 155 -7.59 -5.24 0.26
N VAL A 156 -7.25 -4.87 -0.98
CA VAL A 156 -5.87 -4.71 -1.45
C VAL A 156 -5.14 -3.61 -0.65
N LEU A 157 -5.80 -2.47 -0.42
CA LEU A 157 -5.25 -1.38 0.41
C LEU A 157 -5.00 -1.85 1.85
N THR A 158 -5.95 -2.59 2.43
CA THR A 158 -5.83 -3.12 3.79
C THR A 158 -4.66 -4.08 3.90
N GLN A 159 -4.51 -5.02 2.95
CA GLN A 159 -3.42 -5.98 2.91
C GLN A 159 -2.05 -5.28 2.82
N ARG A 160 -1.94 -4.23 1.99
CA ARG A 160 -0.71 -3.42 1.89
C ARG A 160 -0.32 -2.81 3.23
N ILE A 161 -1.27 -2.18 3.91
CA ILE A 161 -1.04 -1.43 5.15
C ILE A 161 -0.67 -2.38 6.28
N SER A 162 -1.52 -3.39 6.55
CA SER A 162 -1.28 -4.31 7.67
C SER A 162 0.03 -5.06 7.49
N GLY A 163 0.30 -5.52 6.27
CA GLY A 163 1.53 -6.22 5.96
C GLY A 163 2.78 -5.41 6.35
N LYS A 164 2.83 -4.13 5.97
CA LYS A 164 3.99 -3.29 6.30
C LYS A 164 4.09 -2.98 7.78
N GLU A 165 2.97 -2.59 8.38
CA GLU A 165 2.95 -2.20 9.79
C GLU A 165 3.31 -3.37 10.71
N ASP A 166 2.91 -4.59 10.34
CA ASP A 166 3.13 -5.79 11.14
C ASP A 166 4.48 -6.47 10.86
N GLN A 167 4.96 -6.44 9.61
CA GLN A 167 6.14 -7.22 9.19
C GLN A 167 7.40 -6.37 8.95
N LEU A 168 7.27 -5.22 8.28
CA LEU A 168 8.45 -4.46 7.84
C LEU A 168 8.82 -3.30 8.76
N TYR A 169 7.84 -2.55 9.28
CA TYR A 169 8.12 -1.41 10.16
C TYR A 169 8.90 -1.78 11.43
N PRO A 170 8.73 -2.98 12.04
CA PRO A 170 9.58 -3.40 13.15
C PRO A 170 11.08 -3.48 12.81
N LEU A 171 11.42 -3.76 11.55
CA LEU A 171 12.81 -3.86 11.09
C LEU A 171 13.51 -2.51 10.95
N TYR A 172 12.75 -1.41 10.93
CA TYR A 172 13.27 -0.05 10.81
C TYR A 172 13.74 0.48 12.17
N GLN A 173 15.02 0.24 12.45
CA GLN A 173 15.70 0.66 13.67
C GLN A 173 16.96 1.44 13.31
N PRO A 174 17.49 2.30 14.19
CA PRO A 174 18.78 2.93 13.98
C PRO A 174 19.87 1.88 13.73
N SER A 175 20.67 2.06 12.67
CA SER A 175 21.89 1.28 12.47
C SER A 175 22.92 1.64 13.55
N PHE A 176 23.50 0.64 14.22
CA PHE A 176 24.56 0.81 15.21
C PHE A 176 25.94 0.90 14.54
#